data_AF-A0A929UPV0-F1
#
_entry.id   AF-A0A929UPV0-F1
#
_cell.length_a   1.000
_cell.length_b   1.000
_cell.length_c   1.000
_cell.angle_alpha   90.00
_cell.angle_beta   90.00
_cell.angle_gamma   90.00
#
_symmetry.space_group_name_H-M   'P 1'
#
loop_
_entity.id
_entity.type
_entity.pdbx_description
1 polymer ?
#
loop_
_entity_poly.entity_id
_entity_poly.type
_entity_poly.pdbx_seq_one_letter_code
_entity_poly.pdbx_strand_id
1 'polypeptide(L)'
;TAGLNYNTEPPTGMSLSEDKASAGKKEAQMKGAPGETLTQKVMRAAAQMPLLFEPGTHWAYSLAHDVLAAVVEVVTGQRFSDYLEEHIFLPSGASDLTFHPNAEQEKRMAALYVSKNGTKEMLPCTDLSVLGLRMLSQFESGGGGLIGGVEGYSKVIAALANGGVTGKGERLLTEKSIRLFMTPYTSGELQLDFMKMQKFGYSYGLGVRVLTEKGSSRSPLGEFGWDGAAGASCSSIPSII
;
A
#
# COMPACT_ATOMS: atom_id res chain seq x y z
N THR A 1 -7.93 10.76 -5.66
CA THR A 1 -7.71 9.52 -6.43
C THR A 1 -8.81 9.41 -7.47
N ALA A 2 -8.65 8.66 -8.56
CA ALA A 2 -9.65 8.59 -9.64
C ALA A 2 -10.76 7.53 -9.42
N GLY A 3 -10.81 6.88 -8.25
CA GLY A 3 -11.84 5.88 -7.94
C GLY A 3 -11.70 4.55 -8.68
N LEU A 4 -10.48 4.12 -9.04
CA LEU A 4 -10.21 2.76 -9.52
C LEU A 4 -10.47 1.74 -8.40
N ASN A 5 -11.68 1.20 -8.35
CA ASN A 5 -12.12 0.36 -7.23
C ASN A 5 -11.40 -0.99 -7.20
N TYR A 6 -11.24 -1.54 -5.99
CA TYR A 6 -10.81 -2.92 -5.75
C TYR A 6 -11.89 -3.97 -6.12
N ASN A 7 -13.05 -3.57 -6.66
CA ASN A 7 -14.24 -4.41 -6.91
C ASN A 7 -14.63 -5.25 -5.68
N THR A 8 -15.19 -4.59 -4.66
CA THR A 8 -15.65 -5.26 -3.43
C THR A 8 -17.06 -5.82 -3.49
N GLU A 9 -17.77 -5.75 -4.63
CA GLU A 9 -18.97 -6.56 -4.80
C GLU A 9 -18.61 -7.83 -5.56
N PRO A 10 -18.72 -9.03 -4.93
CA PRO A 10 -18.70 -10.25 -5.70
C PRO A 10 -19.91 -10.22 -6.64
N PRO A 11 -19.80 -10.70 -7.90
CA PRO A 11 -20.99 -11.08 -8.64
C PRO A 11 -21.74 -12.06 -7.74
N THR A 12 -23.00 -11.76 -7.46
CA THR A 12 -23.88 -12.57 -6.63
C THR A 12 -23.70 -14.05 -6.96
N GLY A 13 -23.00 -14.80 -6.09
CA GLY A 13 -22.77 -16.24 -6.24
C GLY A 13 -21.33 -16.76 -6.22
N MET A 14 -20.27 -15.95 -6.14
CA MET A 14 -18.90 -16.47 -5.97
C MET A 14 -18.49 -16.60 -4.50
N SER A 15 -18.39 -17.84 -4.00
CA SER A 15 -17.80 -18.12 -2.68
C SER A 15 -16.29 -17.82 -2.69
N LEU A 16 -15.80 -17.14 -1.66
CA LEU A 16 -14.38 -16.86 -1.42
C LEU A 16 -13.63 -18.12 -0.95
N SER A 17 -13.62 -19.13 -1.82
CA SER A 17 -12.84 -20.36 -1.68
C SER A 17 -12.19 -20.66 -3.03
N GLU A 18 -11.31 -19.78 -3.49
CA GLU A 18 -10.50 -20.04 -4.68
C GLU A 18 -9.14 -20.60 -4.24
N ASP A 19 -8.93 -21.90 -4.45
CA ASP A 19 -7.66 -22.57 -4.16
C ASP A 19 -6.49 -21.92 -4.92
N LYS A 20 -5.30 -21.87 -4.30
CA LYS A 20 -4.03 -21.35 -4.87
C LYS A 20 -3.71 -21.83 -6.28
N ALA A 21 -4.12 -23.07 -6.62
CA ALA A 21 -3.94 -23.64 -7.96
C ALA A 21 -4.77 -22.91 -9.04
N SER A 22 -5.90 -22.29 -8.68
CA SER A 22 -6.74 -21.50 -9.58
C SER A 22 -6.19 -20.09 -9.80
N ALA A 23 -5.65 -19.46 -8.74
CA ALA A 23 -4.98 -18.17 -8.83
C ALA A 23 -3.73 -18.24 -9.71
N GLY A 24 -2.89 -19.27 -9.52
CA GLY A 24 -1.73 -19.52 -10.38
C GLY A 24 -2.09 -19.81 -11.85
N LYS A 25 -3.24 -20.46 -12.10
CA LYS A 25 -3.78 -20.66 -13.45
C LYS A 25 -4.28 -19.35 -14.08
N LYS A 26 -4.95 -18.47 -13.33
CA LYS A 26 -5.36 -17.13 -13.80
C LYS A 26 -4.14 -16.28 -14.13
N GLU A 27 -3.12 -16.30 -13.27
CA GLU A 27 -1.84 -15.60 -13.48
C GLU A 27 -1.14 -16.05 -14.77
N ALA A 28 -1.06 -17.37 -15.01
CA ALA A 28 -0.49 -17.96 -16.22
C ALA A 28 -1.34 -17.74 -17.50
N GLN A 29 -2.65 -17.55 -17.37
CA GLN A 29 -3.57 -17.37 -18.50
C GLN A 29 -3.67 -15.92 -18.99
N MET A 30 -3.29 -14.94 -18.17
CA MET A 30 -3.19 -13.59 -18.68
C MET A 30 -2.09 -13.58 -19.77
N LYS A 31 -2.39 -13.16 -21.00
CA LYS A 31 -1.36 -12.94 -22.05
C LYS A 31 -0.82 -11.52 -21.90
N GLY A 32 0.50 -11.37 -21.76
CA GLY A 32 1.17 -10.07 -21.68
C GLY A 32 1.99 -9.79 -22.92
N ALA A 33 2.37 -8.53 -23.13
CA ALA A 33 3.35 -8.18 -24.14
C ALA A 33 4.75 -8.74 -23.75
N PRO A 34 5.65 -9.02 -24.72
CA PRO A 34 7.02 -9.42 -24.41
C PRO A 34 7.71 -8.38 -23.51
N GLY A 35 8.22 -8.81 -22.36
CA GLY A 35 8.87 -7.94 -21.37
C GLY A 35 7.91 -7.18 -20.44
N GLU A 36 6.59 -7.39 -20.54
CA GLU A 36 5.61 -6.77 -19.63
C GLU A 36 5.58 -7.47 -18.27
N THR A 37 5.68 -6.71 -17.20
CA THR A 37 5.57 -7.21 -15.82
C THR A 37 4.12 -7.58 -15.49
N LEU A 38 3.90 -8.37 -14.43
CA LEU A 38 2.54 -8.66 -13.97
C LEU A 38 1.84 -7.38 -13.47
N THR A 39 2.55 -6.47 -12.83
CA THR A 39 2.01 -5.19 -12.35
C THR A 39 1.50 -4.32 -13.49
N GLN A 40 2.30 -4.12 -14.55
CA GLN A 40 1.88 -3.41 -15.77
C GLN A 40 0.63 -4.04 -16.39
N LYS A 41 0.62 -5.37 -16.50
CA LYS A 41 -0.49 -6.11 -17.10
C LYS A 41 -1.79 -5.97 -16.30
N VAL A 42 -1.74 -6.11 -14.98
CA VAL A 42 -2.91 -5.96 -14.11
C VAL A 42 -3.44 -4.52 -14.21
N MET A 43 -2.56 -3.52 -14.25
CA MET A 43 -2.97 -2.12 -14.42
C MET A 43 -3.51 -1.80 -15.81
N ARG A 44 -3.01 -2.44 -16.87
CA ARG A 44 -3.59 -2.34 -18.22
C ARG A 44 -5.01 -2.89 -18.27
N ALA A 45 -5.26 -4.01 -17.58
CA ALA A 45 -6.60 -4.56 -17.44
C ALA A 45 -7.51 -3.64 -16.62
N ALA A 46 -7.02 -3.12 -15.49
CA ALA A 46 -7.76 -2.17 -14.66
C ALA A 46 -8.12 -0.88 -15.42
N ALA A 47 -7.28 -0.42 -16.33
CA ALA A 47 -7.54 0.74 -17.19
C ALA A 47 -8.71 0.55 -18.17
N GLN A 48 -9.20 -0.67 -18.38
CA GLN A 48 -10.40 -0.93 -19.19
C GLN A 48 -11.70 -0.77 -18.38
N MET A 49 -11.61 -0.60 -17.06
CA MET A 49 -12.77 -0.42 -16.19
C MET A 49 -13.18 1.06 -16.11
N PRO A 50 -14.48 1.37 -15.98
CA PRO A 50 -14.93 2.73 -15.75
C PRO A 50 -14.45 3.23 -14.37
N LEU A 51 -14.18 4.53 -14.30
CA LEU A 51 -13.95 5.22 -13.03
C LEU A 51 -15.26 5.42 -12.27
N LEU A 52 -15.22 5.44 -10.94
CA LEU A 52 -16.40 5.72 -10.11
C LEU A 52 -16.91 7.16 -10.27
N PHE A 53 -16.03 8.09 -10.64
CA PHE A 53 -16.30 9.51 -10.78
C PHE A 53 -15.19 10.19 -11.60
N GLU A 54 -15.43 11.41 -12.05
CA GLU A 54 -14.44 12.21 -12.77
C GLU A 54 -13.19 12.48 -11.90
N PRO A 55 -11.97 12.33 -12.43
CA PRO A 55 -10.75 12.59 -11.67
C PRO A 55 -10.72 13.98 -11.02
N GLY A 56 -10.52 14.00 -9.70
CA GLY A 56 -10.40 15.24 -8.93
C GLY A 56 -11.72 15.80 -8.36
N THR A 57 -12.87 15.17 -8.63
CA THR A 57 -14.15 15.62 -8.04
C THR A 57 -14.46 14.97 -6.70
N HIS A 58 -14.08 13.70 -6.54
CA HIS A 58 -14.33 12.90 -5.35
C HIS A 58 -13.08 12.12 -4.91
N TRP A 59 -13.14 11.58 -3.69
CA TRP A 59 -12.08 10.75 -3.15
C TRP A 59 -12.58 9.32 -2.89
N ALA A 60 -11.78 8.33 -3.25
CA ALA A 60 -12.03 6.94 -2.88
C ALA A 60 -10.72 6.16 -2.72
N TYR A 61 -10.66 5.33 -1.68
CA TYR A 61 -9.58 4.35 -1.54
C TYR A 61 -9.62 3.39 -2.72
N SER A 62 -8.48 3.18 -3.38
CA SER A 62 -8.45 2.63 -4.74
C SER A 62 -7.09 2.04 -5.10
N LEU A 63 -7.03 1.34 -6.23
CA LEU A 63 -5.82 0.83 -6.90
C LEU A 63 -4.89 1.94 -7.44
N ALA A 64 -5.03 3.18 -6.96
CA ALA A 64 -4.24 4.31 -7.45
C ALA A 64 -2.73 4.12 -7.19
N HIS A 65 -2.35 3.48 -6.07
CA HIS A 65 -0.94 3.18 -5.80
C HIS A 65 -0.40 2.07 -6.70
N ASP A 66 -1.22 1.11 -7.10
CA ASP A 66 -0.85 0.09 -8.08
C ASP A 66 -0.60 0.70 -9.46
N VAL A 67 -1.40 1.70 -9.84
CA VAL A 67 -1.13 2.51 -11.05
C VAL A 67 0.23 3.22 -10.93
N LEU A 68 0.53 3.81 -9.76
CA LEU A 68 1.84 4.44 -9.54
C LEU A 68 3.00 3.42 -9.63
N ALA A 69 2.83 2.22 -9.10
CA ALA A 69 3.82 1.14 -9.24
C ALA A 69 4.06 0.80 -10.72
N ALA A 70 3.00 0.60 -11.51
CA ALA A 70 3.13 0.36 -12.94
C ALA A 70 3.79 1.53 -13.68
N VAL A 71 3.51 2.78 -13.29
CA VAL A 71 4.18 3.97 -13.86
C VAL A 71 5.68 3.95 -13.56
N VAL A 72 6.08 3.58 -12.35
CA VAL A 72 7.51 3.41 -11.99
C VAL A 72 8.15 2.39 -12.93
N GLU A 73 7.52 1.23 -13.13
CA GLU A 73 8.08 0.20 -14.01
C GLU A 73 8.20 0.66 -15.46
N VAL A 74 7.19 1.38 -15.97
CA VAL A 74 7.21 1.91 -17.36
C VAL A 74 8.29 2.96 -17.54
N VAL A 75 8.44 3.89 -16.59
CA VAL A 75 9.38 5.01 -16.71
C VAL A 75 10.84 4.57 -16.49
N THR A 76 11.05 3.58 -15.62
CA THR A 76 12.40 3.14 -15.23
C THR A 76 12.88 1.92 -16.01
N GLY A 77 11.96 1.14 -16.58
CA GLY A 77 12.27 -0.17 -17.16
C GLY A 77 12.62 -1.24 -16.12
N GLN A 78 12.51 -0.94 -14.82
CA GLN A 78 12.76 -1.88 -13.73
C GLN A 78 11.44 -2.51 -13.25
N ARG A 79 11.52 -3.66 -12.58
CA ARG A 79 10.38 -4.15 -11.78
C ARG A 79 10.20 -3.25 -10.56
N PHE A 80 8.98 -3.17 -10.04
CA PHE A 80 8.69 -2.29 -8.91
C PHE A 80 9.48 -2.69 -7.66
N SER A 81 9.62 -3.99 -7.39
CA SER A 81 10.45 -4.48 -6.28
C SER A 81 11.91 -4.05 -6.40
N ASP A 82 12.46 -4.12 -7.61
CA ASP A 82 13.87 -3.87 -7.87
C ASP A 82 14.17 -2.37 -7.68
N TYR A 83 13.28 -1.50 -8.16
CA TYR A 83 13.36 -0.05 -7.93
C TYR A 83 13.31 0.29 -6.44
N LEU A 84 12.40 -0.32 -5.68
CA LEU A 84 12.30 -0.08 -4.23
C LEU A 84 13.54 -0.58 -3.49
N GLU A 85 14.10 -1.71 -3.90
CA GLU A 85 15.32 -2.24 -3.29
C GLU A 85 16.51 -1.32 -3.53
N GLU A 86 16.74 -0.89 -4.77
CA GLU A 86 17.83 0.00 -5.16
C GLU A 86 17.73 1.37 -4.49
N HIS A 87 16.54 1.98 -4.52
CA HIS A 87 16.39 3.40 -4.16
C HIS A 87 15.88 3.65 -2.74
N ILE A 88 15.34 2.64 -2.06
CA ILE A 88 14.75 2.81 -0.71
C ILE A 88 15.34 1.82 0.28
N PHE A 89 15.30 0.52 0.00
CA PHE A 89 15.64 -0.49 1.02
C PHE A 89 17.13 -0.59 1.28
N LEU A 90 17.97 -0.65 0.24
CA LEU A 90 19.42 -0.69 0.40
C LEU A 90 19.98 0.59 1.06
N PRO A 91 19.61 1.82 0.63
CA PRO A 91 20.13 3.04 1.24
C PRO A 91 19.63 3.26 2.68
N SER A 92 18.43 2.76 3.02
CA SER A 92 17.94 2.81 4.40
C SER A 92 18.46 1.66 5.27
N GLY A 93 19.02 0.61 4.67
CA GLY A 93 19.39 -0.63 5.38
C GLY A 93 18.18 -1.45 5.82
N ALA A 94 17.05 -1.32 5.12
CA ALA A 94 15.80 -2.04 5.35
C ALA A 94 15.73 -3.35 4.53
N SER A 95 16.78 -4.16 4.58
CA SER A 95 16.95 -5.37 3.74
C SER A 95 15.99 -6.52 4.05
N ASP A 96 15.17 -6.42 5.10
CA ASP A 96 14.14 -7.42 5.42
C ASP A 96 12.79 -7.11 4.76
N LEU A 97 12.66 -5.97 4.06
CA LEU A 97 11.47 -5.61 3.29
C LEU A 97 11.51 -6.26 1.90
N THR A 98 10.46 -6.99 1.52
CA THR A 98 10.38 -7.68 0.23
C THR A 98 8.94 -8.02 -0.17
N PHE A 99 8.68 -8.17 -1.47
CA PHE A 99 7.47 -8.80 -2.00
C PHE A 99 7.59 -10.33 -2.12
N HIS A 100 8.83 -10.84 -2.11
CA HIS A 100 9.17 -12.22 -2.41
C HIS A 100 10.00 -12.81 -1.26
N PRO A 101 9.37 -13.15 -0.12
CA PRO A 101 10.08 -13.65 1.04
C PRO A 101 10.76 -14.98 0.73
N ASN A 102 11.97 -15.16 1.26
CA ASN A 102 12.66 -16.44 1.22
C ASN A 102 12.19 -17.39 2.34
N ALA A 103 12.62 -18.65 2.31
CA ALA A 103 12.23 -19.66 3.29
C ALA A 103 12.54 -19.27 4.76
N GLU A 104 13.61 -18.50 5.01
CA GLU A 104 13.94 -18.05 6.37
C GLU A 104 13.05 -16.89 6.84
N GLN A 105 12.59 -16.03 5.92
CA GLN A 105 11.60 -15.00 6.22
C GLN A 105 10.22 -15.63 6.46
N GLU A 106 9.83 -16.61 5.66
CA GLU A 106 8.56 -17.35 5.83
C GLU A 106 8.48 -18.05 7.20
N LYS A 107 9.57 -18.65 7.67
CA LYS A 107 9.65 -19.28 9.01
C LYS A 107 9.39 -18.32 10.17
N ARG A 108 9.65 -17.02 9.98
CA ARG A 108 9.48 -15.98 11.00
C ARG A 108 8.23 -15.13 10.80
N MET A 109 7.41 -15.45 9.79
CA MET A 109 6.21 -14.69 9.47
C MET A 109 5.18 -14.84 10.60
N ALA A 110 4.70 -13.70 11.11
CA ALA A 110 3.67 -13.70 12.13
C ALA A 110 2.38 -14.32 11.59
N ALA A 111 1.73 -15.15 12.41
CA ALA A 111 0.42 -15.69 12.06
C ALA A 111 -0.61 -14.56 11.97
N LEU A 112 -1.39 -14.56 10.90
CA LEU A 112 -2.60 -13.75 10.81
C LEU A 112 -3.78 -14.56 11.31
N TYR A 113 -4.84 -13.88 11.76
CA TYR A 113 -5.99 -14.54 12.35
C TYR A 113 -7.29 -14.08 11.70
N VAL A 114 -8.20 -15.03 11.47
CA VAL A 114 -9.55 -14.78 10.97
C VAL A 114 -10.60 -15.26 11.97
N SER A 115 -11.73 -14.56 12.00
CA SER A 115 -12.89 -15.00 12.76
C SER A 115 -13.46 -16.28 12.15
N LYS A 116 -13.69 -17.30 12.98
CA LYS A 116 -14.36 -18.52 12.56
C LYS A 116 -15.85 -18.23 12.38
N ASN A 117 -16.35 -18.22 11.14
CA ASN A 117 -17.77 -18.07 10.81
C ASN A 117 -18.47 -16.89 11.51
N GLY A 118 -17.81 -15.74 11.65
CA GLY A 118 -18.36 -14.55 12.31
C GLY A 118 -18.46 -14.67 13.84
N THR A 119 -17.91 -15.71 14.44
CA THR A 119 -17.80 -15.86 15.90
C THR A 119 -16.61 -15.05 16.45
N LYS A 120 -16.51 -14.92 17.77
CA LYS A 120 -15.34 -14.30 18.43
C LYS A 120 -14.10 -15.22 18.46
N GLU A 121 -14.23 -16.48 18.03
CA GLU A 121 -13.12 -17.41 17.97
C GLU A 121 -12.19 -17.04 16.80
N MET A 122 -10.91 -16.85 17.09
CA MET A 122 -9.89 -16.49 16.11
C MET A 122 -9.04 -17.70 15.75
N LEU A 123 -8.93 -18.00 14.45
CA LEU A 123 -8.13 -19.11 13.94
C LEU A 123 -6.95 -18.58 13.11
N PRO A 124 -5.76 -19.23 13.19
CA PRO A 124 -4.66 -18.92 12.30
C PRO A 124 -5.09 -19.03 10.83
N CYS A 125 -4.83 -17.98 10.07
CA CYS A 125 -5.04 -17.94 8.63
C CYS A 125 -3.79 -18.48 7.94
N THR A 126 -3.94 -19.63 7.27
CA THR A 126 -2.86 -20.29 6.53
C THR A 126 -2.81 -19.89 5.05
N ASP A 127 -3.78 -19.09 4.60
CA ASP A 127 -3.88 -18.61 3.23
C ASP A 127 -4.12 -17.09 3.16
N LEU A 128 -3.06 -16.34 2.87
CA LEU A 128 -3.09 -14.88 2.78
C LEU A 128 -3.98 -14.35 1.64
N SER A 129 -4.29 -15.16 0.63
CA SER A 129 -5.21 -14.78 -0.44
C SER A 129 -6.64 -14.63 0.08
N VAL A 130 -7.03 -15.41 1.09
CA VAL A 130 -8.32 -15.32 1.78
C VAL A 130 -8.49 -13.96 2.48
N LEU A 131 -7.39 -13.34 2.87
CA LEU A 131 -7.37 -12.02 3.49
C LEU A 131 -7.27 -10.87 2.48
N GLY A 132 -7.13 -11.16 1.19
CA GLY A 132 -6.91 -10.14 0.15
C GLY A 132 -5.59 -9.38 0.31
N LEU A 133 -4.67 -9.86 1.15
CA LEU A 133 -3.40 -9.18 1.46
C LEU A 133 -2.33 -9.40 0.39
N ARG A 134 -2.55 -10.36 -0.51
CA ARG A 134 -1.75 -10.60 -1.71
C ARG A 134 -2.68 -11.08 -2.81
N MET A 135 -2.90 -10.25 -3.83
CA MET A 135 -3.85 -10.56 -4.90
C MET A 135 -3.34 -11.68 -5.82
N LEU A 136 -2.06 -11.63 -6.22
CA LEU A 136 -1.40 -12.65 -7.05
C LEU A 136 0.03 -12.84 -6.54
N SER A 137 0.62 -14.00 -6.85
CA SER A 137 1.94 -14.35 -6.30
C SER A 137 3.03 -13.41 -6.80
N GLN A 138 3.10 -13.11 -8.09
CA GLN A 138 4.14 -12.23 -8.65
C GLN A 138 3.71 -10.76 -8.77
N PHE A 139 2.55 -10.38 -8.21
CA PHE A 139 2.05 -9.02 -8.34
C PHE A 139 2.67 -8.12 -7.28
N GLU A 140 3.48 -7.17 -7.73
CA GLU A 140 4.13 -6.16 -6.91
C GLU A 140 3.21 -4.94 -6.81
N SER A 141 2.24 -5.08 -5.92
CA SER A 141 1.22 -4.07 -5.67
C SER A 141 1.84 -2.83 -5.03
N GLY A 142 1.49 -1.66 -5.54
CA GLY A 142 1.84 -0.39 -4.90
C GLY A 142 1.00 -0.10 -3.66
N GLY A 143 -0.17 -0.75 -3.53
CA GLY A 143 -1.11 -0.56 -2.43
C GLY A 143 -0.98 -1.56 -1.27
N GLY A 144 -0.29 -2.69 -1.44
CA GLY A 144 -0.15 -3.70 -0.40
C GLY A 144 0.77 -4.87 -0.76
N GLY A 145 0.97 -5.81 0.15
CA GLY A 145 1.74 -7.04 -0.11
C GLY A 145 3.23 -6.98 0.20
N LEU A 146 3.76 -5.82 0.63
CA LEU A 146 5.12 -5.73 1.16
C LEU A 146 5.21 -6.46 2.51
N ILE A 147 6.18 -7.35 2.64
CA ILE A 147 6.44 -8.16 3.84
C ILE A 147 7.76 -7.70 4.46
N GLY A 148 7.82 -7.66 5.79
CA GLY A 148 9.08 -7.49 6.52
C GLY A 148 8.88 -7.14 7.98
N GLY A 149 9.98 -6.99 8.70
CA GLY A 149 10.00 -6.67 10.12
C GLY A 149 9.83 -5.19 10.45
N VAL A 150 9.42 -4.94 11.71
CA VAL A 150 9.33 -3.59 12.29
C VAL A 150 10.66 -2.84 12.20
N GLU A 151 11.79 -3.52 12.37
CA GLU A 151 13.11 -2.89 12.29
C GLU A 151 13.40 -2.30 10.90
N GLY A 152 13.14 -3.06 9.83
CA GLY A 152 13.33 -2.60 8.46
C GLY A 152 12.42 -1.43 8.14
N TYR A 153 11.13 -1.57 8.44
CA TYR A 153 10.15 -0.51 8.18
C TYR A 153 10.46 0.78 8.98
N SER A 154 10.91 0.64 10.23
CA SER A 154 11.27 1.78 11.08
C SER A 154 12.44 2.59 10.52
N LYS A 155 13.39 1.98 9.81
CA LYS A 155 14.50 2.70 9.16
C LYS A 155 14.00 3.63 8.05
N VAL A 156 13.02 3.18 7.26
CA VAL A 156 12.39 4.00 6.21
C VAL A 156 11.58 5.14 6.84
N ILE A 157 10.75 4.83 7.84
CA ILE A 157 9.94 5.85 8.53
C ILE A 157 10.80 6.89 9.25
N ALA A 158 11.90 6.46 9.88
CA ALA A 158 12.86 7.36 10.49
C ALA A 158 13.53 8.29 9.47
N ALA A 159 13.82 7.80 8.26
CA ALA A 159 14.33 8.66 7.19
C ALA A 159 13.30 9.72 6.79
N LEU A 160 12.02 9.37 6.69
CA LEU A 160 10.95 10.34 6.41
C LEU A 160 10.81 11.37 7.54
N ALA A 161 10.91 10.95 8.81
CA ALA A 161 10.91 11.85 9.96
C ALA A 161 12.13 12.80 9.95
N ASN A 162 13.25 12.33 9.43
CA ASN A 162 14.51 13.08 9.35
C ASN A 162 14.68 13.81 8.01
N GLY A 163 13.60 14.37 7.46
CA GLY A 163 13.66 15.20 6.25
C GLY A 163 14.09 14.44 4.98
N GLY A 164 13.93 13.13 4.96
CA GLY A 164 14.31 12.23 3.86
C GLY A 164 15.75 11.70 3.93
N VAL A 165 16.45 11.84 5.06
CA VAL A 165 17.84 11.37 5.24
C VAL A 165 17.88 10.14 6.15
N THR A 166 18.48 9.04 5.69
CA THR A 166 18.58 7.78 6.43
C THR A 166 19.55 7.89 7.61
N GLY A 167 19.50 6.92 8.53
CA GLY A 167 20.48 6.83 9.63
C GLY A 167 21.94 6.67 9.17
N LYS A 168 22.17 6.29 7.90
CA LYS A 168 23.50 6.21 7.28
C LYS A 168 23.94 7.54 6.62
N GLY A 169 23.08 8.56 6.61
CA GLY A 169 23.35 9.84 5.95
C GLY A 169 22.98 9.88 4.46
N GLU A 170 22.42 8.79 3.90
CA GLU A 170 21.97 8.76 2.52
C GLU A 170 20.64 9.51 2.36
N ARG A 171 20.43 10.16 1.21
CA ARG A 171 19.19 10.92 0.95
C ARG A 171 18.23 10.10 0.09
N LEU A 172 17.09 9.72 0.67
CA LEU A 172 15.98 9.11 -0.06
C LEU A 172 15.14 10.18 -0.76
N LEU A 173 14.84 11.26 -0.03
CA LEU A 173 13.94 12.32 -0.49
C LEU A 173 14.46 13.69 -0.05
N THR A 174 14.02 14.73 -0.76
CA THR A 174 14.24 16.11 -0.32
C THR A 174 13.23 16.48 0.76
N GLU A 175 13.56 17.43 1.63
CA GLU A 175 12.59 17.98 2.59
C GLU A 175 11.36 18.56 1.90
N LYS A 176 11.53 19.16 0.71
CA LYS A 176 10.41 19.63 -0.11
C LYS A 176 9.47 18.48 -0.47
N SER A 177 10.00 17.31 -0.84
CA SER A 177 9.20 16.11 -1.08
C SER A 177 8.50 15.64 0.20
N ILE A 178 9.17 15.67 1.35
CA ILE A 178 8.55 15.34 2.66
C ILE A 178 7.35 16.27 2.94
N ARG A 179 7.48 17.57 2.67
CA ARG A 179 6.35 18.51 2.81
C ARG A 179 5.16 18.19 1.92
N LEU A 180 5.36 17.55 0.76
CA LEU A 180 4.24 17.10 -0.08
C LEU A 180 3.45 15.97 0.58
N PHE A 181 4.08 15.05 1.31
CA PHE A 181 3.36 14.04 2.10
C PHE A 181 2.42 14.68 3.12
N MET A 182 2.85 15.78 3.72
CA MET A 182 2.13 16.50 4.76
C MET A 182 1.14 17.55 4.24
N THR A 183 1.11 17.80 2.93
CA THR A 183 0.22 18.82 2.37
C THR A 183 -1.20 18.27 2.27
N PRO A 184 -2.21 18.88 2.90
CA PRO A 184 -3.59 18.41 2.80
C PRO A 184 -4.12 18.68 1.39
N TYR A 185 -4.34 17.62 0.60
CA TYR A 185 -4.85 17.73 -0.77
C TYR A 185 -6.35 17.49 -0.90
N THR A 186 -7.01 17.02 0.17
CA THR A 186 -8.47 16.87 0.17
C THR A 186 -9.13 18.09 0.80
N SER A 187 -10.07 18.70 0.05
CA SER A 187 -10.90 19.83 0.47
C SER A 187 -12.31 19.68 -0.10
N GLY A 188 -13.33 20.28 0.53
CA GLY A 188 -14.71 20.19 0.05
C GLY A 188 -15.19 18.74 -0.03
N GLU A 189 -15.81 18.36 -1.14
CA GLU A 189 -16.33 17.00 -1.37
C GLU A 189 -15.27 15.90 -1.19
N LEU A 190 -14.05 16.12 -1.69
CA LEU A 190 -12.93 15.19 -1.50
C LEU A 190 -12.64 14.91 -0.02
N GLN A 191 -12.74 15.94 0.82
CA GLN A 191 -12.52 15.82 2.26
C GLN A 191 -13.70 15.11 2.94
N LEU A 192 -14.93 15.41 2.53
CA LEU A 192 -16.12 14.72 3.02
C LEU A 192 -16.06 13.23 2.71
N ASP A 193 -15.62 12.86 1.51
CA ASP A 193 -15.42 11.47 1.13
C ASP A 193 -14.32 10.79 1.93
N PHE A 194 -13.17 11.44 2.12
CA PHE A 194 -12.08 10.90 2.92
C PHE A 194 -12.50 10.64 4.37
N MET A 195 -13.27 11.54 4.97
CA MET A 195 -13.78 11.38 6.34
C MET A 195 -14.72 10.18 6.50
N LYS A 196 -15.39 9.71 5.44
CA LYS A 196 -16.22 8.49 5.48
C LYS A 196 -15.41 7.23 5.79
N MET A 197 -14.08 7.26 5.63
CA MET A 197 -13.17 6.21 6.12
C MET A 197 -12.91 6.27 7.63
N GLN A 198 -13.74 7.00 8.39
CA GLN A 198 -13.59 7.20 9.83
C GLN A 198 -12.27 7.89 10.22
N LYS A 199 -11.67 8.64 9.29
CA LYS A 199 -10.45 9.43 9.50
C LYS A 199 -10.78 10.87 9.90
N PHE A 200 -11.62 11.05 10.92
CA PHE A 200 -12.00 12.37 11.42
C PHE A 200 -10.77 13.14 11.94
N GLY A 201 -10.67 14.43 11.60
CA GLY A 201 -9.53 15.29 11.94
C GLY A 201 -8.28 15.09 11.06
N TYR A 202 -8.35 14.20 10.07
CA TYR A 202 -7.29 14.00 9.08
C TYR A 202 -7.70 14.50 7.70
N SER A 203 -6.73 14.99 6.95
CA SER A 203 -6.80 15.16 5.50
C SER A 203 -5.97 14.07 4.80
N TYR A 204 -6.12 13.93 3.50
CA TYR A 204 -5.28 13.04 2.69
C TYR A 204 -4.18 13.84 2.01
N GLY A 205 -2.94 13.51 2.35
CA GLY A 205 -1.74 14.06 1.72
C GLY A 205 -1.29 13.24 0.51
N LEU A 206 0.00 13.32 0.17
CA LEU A 206 0.55 12.51 -0.92
C LEU A 206 0.68 11.05 -0.47
N GLY A 207 -0.39 10.26 -0.64
CA GLY A 207 -0.40 8.83 -0.35
C GLY A 207 -0.65 8.46 1.12
N VAL A 208 -0.83 9.43 2.02
CA VAL A 208 -0.88 9.23 3.48
C VAL A 208 -2.00 10.06 4.12
N ARG A 209 -2.46 9.67 5.31
CA ARG A 209 -3.30 10.55 6.16
C ARG A 209 -2.39 11.58 6.82
N VAL A 210 -2.89 12.80 7.01
CA VAL A 210 -2.20 13.89 7.70
C VAL A 210 -3.13 14.48 8.75
N LEU A 211 -2.68 14.58 10.00
CA LEU A 211 -3.47 15.15 11.09
C LEU A 211 -3.57 16.67 10.93
N THR A 212 -4.75 17.18 10.62
CA THR A 212 -5.02 18.61 10.42
C THR A 212 -5.80 19.22 11.58
N GLU A 213 -6.55 18.41 12.33
CA GLU A 213 -7.30 18.83 13.51
C GLU A 213 -7.13 17.80 14.62
N LYS A 214 -6.87 18.25 15.86
CA LYS A 214 -6.54 17.31 16.95
C LYS A 214 -7.69 16.38 17.32
N GLY A 215 -8.92 16.88 17.48
CA GLY A 215 -9.99 16.07 18.06
C GLY A 215 -9.54 15.39 19.35
N SER A 216 -9.61 14.05 19.39
CA SER A 216 -9.12 13.19 20.48
C SER A 216 -7.67 12.70 20.31
N SER A 217 -7.01 13.05 19.21
CA SER A 217 -5.64 12.62 18.91
C SER A 217 -4.63 13.22 19.89
N ARG A 218 -3.68 12.38 20.32
CA ARG A 218 -2.53 12.78 21.13
C ARG A 218 -1.32 13.17 20.29
N SER A 219 -1.36 12.91 18.98
CA SER A 219 -0.29 13.29 18.05
C SER A 219 -0.27 14.80 17.80
N PRO A 220 0.89 15.39 17.49
CA PRO A 220 0.97 16.78 17.02
C PRO A 220 0.35 16.93 15.63
N LEU A 221 -0.13 18.14 15.33
CA LEU A 221 -0.61 18.49 14.00
C LEU A 221 0.52 18.30 12.97
N GLY A 222 0.17 17.83 11.78
CA GLY A 222 1.14 17.48 10.74
C GLY A 222 1.72 16.07 10.86
N GLU A 223 1.39 15.29 11.90
CA GLU A 223 1.67 13.85 11.89
C GLU A 223 1.06 13.22 10.64
N PHE A 224 1.84 12.38 9.96
CA PHE A 224 1.37 11.65 8.80
C PHE A 224 1.74 10.18 8.86
N GLY A 225 0.94 9.35 8.20
CA GLY A 225 1.18 7.91 8.15
C GLY A 225 0.05 7.17 7.47
N TRP A 226 0.01 5.86 7.67
CA TRP A 226 -1.05 4.99 7.16
C TRP A 226 -1.15 3.71 7.98
N ASP A 227 -2.17 2.92 7.68
CA ASP A 227 -2.48 1.64 8.31
C ASP A 227 -2.70 0.55 7.26
N GLY A 228 -2.38 -0.69 7.62
CA GLY A 228 -2.53 -1.87 6.79
C GLY A 228 -3.70 -2.74 7.26
N ALA A 229 -4.34 -3.44 6.32
CA ALA A 229 -5.50 -4.28 6.59
C ALA A 229 -5.24 -5.40 7.62
N ALA A 230 -3.99 -5.85 7.77
CA ALA A 230 -3.59 -6.82 8.78
C ALA A 230 -3.38 -6.25 10.19
N GLY A 231 -3.68 -4.96 10.41
CA GLY A 231 -3.58 -4.29 11.71
C GLY A 231 -2.25 -3.59 11.99
N ALA A 232 -1.30 -3.62 11.04
CA ALA A 232 -0.08 -2.82 11.13
C ALA A 232 -0.42 -1.33 10.95
N SER A 233 0.28 -0.44 11.66
CA SER A 233 0.15 1.00 11.47
C SER A 233 1.48 1.70 11.65
N CYS A 234 1.63 2.85 11.00
CA CYS A 234 2.79 3.71 11.16
C CYS A 234 2.36 5.18 11.19
N SER A 235 3.20 5.99 11.83
CA SER A 235 3.06 7.43 11.94
C SER A 235 4.45 8.05 12.00
N SER A 236 4.61 9.20 11.37
CA SER A 236 5.84 9.98 11.33
C SER A 236 5.50 11.45 11.53
N ILE A 237 6.37 12.14 12.25
CA ILE A 237 6.30 13.58 12.45
C ILE A 237 7.70 14.10 12.14
N PRO A 238 7.88 14.89 11.09
CA PRO A 238 9.19 15.40 10.79
C PRO A 238 9.68 16.34 11.89
N SER A 239 10.97 16.28 12.18
CA SER A 239 11.63 17.20 13.12
C SER A 239 11.73 18.65 12.60
N ILE A 240 11.31 18.90 11.36
CA ILE A 240 11.47 20.15 10.61
C ILE A 240 10.22 21.06 10.63
N ILE A 241 9.33 20.88 11.60
CA ILE A 241 8.15 21.73 11.82
C ILE A 241 8.52 22.87 12.79
#